data_AF-A0A932N2G0-F1
#
_entry.id   AF-A0A932N2G0-F1
#
_cell.length_a   1.000
_cell.length_b   1.000
_cell.length_c   1.000
_cell.angle_alpha   90.00
_cell.angle_beta   90.00
_cell.angle_gamma   90.00
#
_symmetry.space_group_name_H-M   'P 1'
#
loop_
_entity.id
_entity.type
_entity.pdbx_description
1 polymer ?
#
loop_
_entity_poly.entity_id
_entity_poly.type
_entity_poly.pdbx_seq_one_letter_code
_entity_poly.pdbx_strand_id
1 'polypeptide(L)'
;MSVFSQPPLRVITYNIMGMKPGTNPSARLTAIIENLKQLQPDIIGIQEINETLNGGGLDNQAKTIAESLSIFFGTTFTFYNAYTHLSWNNQYREYIGIITKHPVVQQGFTQLVQGTFPRKVAWNYINTPLGKIHFFNTHFDYQSTSVRLQQATQAMNFITQKETLLQSVATLFTGDFNDTPGTSPINYILNAGFWDSFAKANPSRSGYTVPSNAPTSKIDFIFYRSTGGLTIDSSTVIMNQPYSAGSFPSDHLGVMTIFSLTPSAVDERENVEKDFTLFQNYPNPFNPVTVIRYQLNVKSFVTVKVFDVFGREVAILSDGNEEPGIKTVNFDATGFSSGVYFYRVQAGTYNETKKLLFVR
;
A
#
# COMPACT_ATOMS: atom_id res chain seq x y z
N MET A 1 -16.02 -27.99 12.23
CA MET A 1 -15.13 -27.62 11.10
C MET A 1 -15.02 -26.11 11.15
N SER A 2 -13.86 -25.57 11.57
CA SER A 2 -13.66 -24.13 11.76
C SER A 2 -13.70 -23.38 10.43
N VAL A 3 -14.54 -22.36 10.35
CA VAL A 3 -14.50 -21.39 9.24
C VAL A 3 -13.40 -20.39 9.57
N PHE A 4 -12.21 -20.57 8.98
CA PHE A 4 -11.15 -19.55 9.07
C PHE A 4 -11.69 -18.23 8.51
N SER A 5 -11.76 -17.17 9.32
CA SER A 5 -12.02 -15.83 8.80
C SER A 5 -10.89 -15.46 7.83
N GLN A 6 -11.20 -15.24 6.57
CA GLN A 6 -10.18 -14.89 5.58
C GLN A 6 -9.49 -13.59 5.97
N PRO A 7 -8.16 -13.47 5.80
CA PRO A 7 -7.42 -12.28 6.22
C PRO A 7 -7.91 -11.05 5.42
N PRO A 8 -8.03 -9.89 6.08
CA PRO A 8 -8.52 -8.68 5.44
C PRO A 8 -7.54 -8.16 4.39
N LEU A 9 -8.07 -7.37 3.45
CA LEU A 9 -7.32 -6.74 2.38
C LEU A 9 -7.10 -5.25 2.66
N ARG A 10 -5.84 -4.85 2.87
CA ARG A 10 -5.42 -3.45 3.08
C ARG A 10 -5.04 -2.82 1.74
N VAL A 11 -5.86 -1.88 1.31
CA VAL A 11 -5.73 -1.20 0.03
C VAL A 11 -5.35 0.25 0.25
N ILE A 12 -4.31 0.71 -0.44
CA ILE A 12 -3.84 2.09 -0.38
C ILE A 12 -3.99 2.76 -1.74
N THR A 13 -4.34 4.05 -1.75
CA THR A 13 -4.07 4.96 -2.87
C THR A 13 -3.19 6.11 -2.40
N TYR A 14 -2.17 6.48 -3.20
CA TYR A 14 -1.26 7.54 -2.82
C TYR A 14 -0.49 8.19 -4.00
N ASN A 15 -0.64 9.50 -4.13
CA ASN A 15 0.19 10.33 -5.01
C ASN A 15 1.51 10.67 -4.29
N ILE A 16 2.64 10.20 -4.84
CA ILE A 16 3.96 10.35 -4.20
C ILE A 16 4.72 11.60 -4.63
N MET A 17 4.14 12.42 -5.52
CA MET A 17 4.70 13.69 -5.99
C MET A 17 6.16 13.57 -6.46
N GLY A 18 6.41 12.52 -7.25
CA GLY A 18 7.60 12.29 -8.08
C GLY A 18 8.95 12.76 -7.54
N MET A 19 9.78 13.25 -8.45
CA MET A 19 11.14 13.76 -8.24
C MET A 19 11.16 15.28 -8.46
N LYS A 20 10.33 16.02 -7.72
CA LYS A 20 10.27 17.48 -7.83
C LYS A 20 11.58 18.13 -7.35
N PRO A 21 12.24 19.00 -8.15
CA PRO A 21 13.42 19.73 -7.68
C PRO A 21 13.12 20.56 -6.43
N GLY A 22 14.07 20.58 -5.48
CA GLY A 22 13.94 21.35 -4.24
C GLY A 22 13.10 20.72 -3.13
N THR A 23 12.57 19.50 -3.30
CA THR A 23 11.73 18.84 -2.27
C THR A 23 12.41 17.70 -1.51
N ASN A 24 13.72 17.52 -1.69
CA ASN A 24 14.48 16.38 -1.15
C ASN A 24 13.82 15.01 -1.47
N PRO A 25 13.74 14.62 -2.77
CA PRO A 25 13.01 13.41 -3.18
C PRO A 25 13.49 12.11 -2.53
N SER A 26 14.79 11.98 -2.25
CA SER A 26 15.35 10.78 -1.61
C SER A 26 14.88 10.63 -0.16
N ALA A 27 14.85 11.70 0.63
CA ALA A 27 14.34 11.66 2.00
C ALA A 27 12.83 11.36 2.03
N ARG A 28 12.08 11.95 1.11
CA ARG A 28 10.65 11.65 0.93
C ARG A 28 10.41 10.19 0.60
N LEU A 29 11.08 9.65 -0.42
CA LEU A 29 10.92 8.24 -0.81
C LEU A 29 11.23 7.29 0.36
N THR A 30 12.27 7.61 1.14
CA THR A 30 12.60 6.87 2.37
C THR A 30 11.44 6.92 3.37
N ALA A 31 10.92 8.10 3.67
CA ALA A 31 9.78 8.27 4.58
C ALA A 31 8.52 7.54 4.08
N ILE A 32 8.24 7.56 2.77
CA ILE A 32 7.13 6.83 2.16
C ILE A 32 7.28 5.33 2.43
N ILE A 33 8.45 4.76 2.14
CA ILE A 33 8.72 3.33 2.32
C ILE A 33 8.58 2.94 3.80
N GLU A 34 9.10 3.74 4.72
CA GLU A 34 9.00 3.48 6.17
C GLU A 34 7.55 3.50 6.68
N ASN A 35 6.73 4.42 6.17
CA ASN A 35 5.30 4.47 6.50
C ASN A 35 4.56 3.27 5.90
N LEU A 36 4.81 2.91 4.63
CA LEU A 36 4.19 1.75 3.99
C LEU A 36 4.52 0.45 4.73
N LYS A 37 5.75 0.28 5.22
CA LYS A 37 6.14 -0.86 6.07
C LYS A 37 5.29 -0.97 7.34
N GLN A 38 4.95 0.17 7.95
CA GLN A 38 4.09 0.20 9.15
C GLN A 38 2.62 -0.07 8.83
N LEU A 39 2.15 0.39 7.67
CA LEU A 39 0.77 0.22 7.21
C LEU A 39 0.46 -1.21 6.72
N GLN A 40 1.49 -1.98 6.36
CA GLN A 40 1.39 -3.38 5.91
C GLN A 40 0.41 -3.59 4.74
N PRO A 41 0.51 -2.81 3.64
CA PRO A 41 -0.44 -2.90 2.54
C PRO A 41 -0.43 -4.26 1.86
N ASP A 42 -1.58 -4.64 1.32
CA ASP A 42 -1.73 -5.76 0.41
C ASP A 42 -1.63 -5.29 -1.05
N ILE A 43 -2.28 -4.16 -1.37
CA ILE A 43 -2.32 -3.56 -2.72
C ILE A 43 -2.20 -2.04 -2.60
N ILE A 44 -1.41 -1.42 -3.48
CA ILE A 44 -1.16 0.02 -3.53
C ILE A 44 -1.41 0.52 -4.96
N GLY A 45 -2.35 1.44 -5.14
CA GLY A 45 -2.46 2.29 -6.33
C GLY A 45 -1.64 3.56 -6.13
N ILE A 46 -0.62 3.76 -6.96
CA ILE A 46 0.37 4.82 -6.78
C ILE A 46 0.42 5.75 -8.00
N GLN A 47 0.52 7.06 -7.78
CA GLN A 47 0.55 8.09 -8.83
C GLN A 47 1.82 8.94 -8.75
N GLU A 48 2.17 9.59 -9.86
CA GLU A 48 3.38 10.43 -10.00
C GLU A 48 4.68 9.69 -9.70
N ILE A 49 4.77 8.43 -10.11
CA ILE A 49 6.04 7.70 -10.07
C ILE A 49 6.97 8.32 -11.11
N ASN A 50 8.22 8.58 -10.75
CA ASN A 50 9.23 9.08 -11.67
C ASN A 50 10.35 8.06 -11.89
N GLU A 51 10.99 8.19 -13.06
CA GLU A 51 12.18 7.47 -13.49
C GLU A 51 13.01 8.42 -14.36
N THR A 52 14.33 8.50 -14.17
CA THR A 52 15.18 9.32 -15.04
C THR A 52 15.27 8.73 -16.45
N LEU A 53 15.51 9.58 -17.47
CA LEU A 53 15.64 9.12 -18.86
C LEU A 53 16.77 8.12 -19.08
N ASN A 54 17.84 8.20 -18.27
CA ASN A 54 19.04 7.35 -18.37
C ASN A 54 19.08 6.26 -17.28
N GLY A 55 18.05 6.15 -16.45
CA GLY A 55 18.03 5.25 -15.29
C GLY A 55 17.86 3.77 -15.64
N GLY A 56 17.45 3.45 -16.87
CA GLY A 56 17.30 2.07 -17.34
C GLY A 56 16.33 1.24 -16.49
N GLY A 57 15.32 1.88 -15.86
CA GLY A 57 14.38 1.26 -14.93
C GLY A 57 14.88 1.07 -13.50
N LEU A 58 16.15 1.35 -13.19
CA LEU A 58 16.74 1.08 -11.87
C LEU A 58 16.29 2.07 -10.79
N ASP A 59 16.06 3.31 -11.17
CA ASP A 59 15.63 4.41 -10.29
C ASP A 59 14.12 4.63 -10.32
N ASN A 60 13.36 3.70 -10.92
CA ASN A 60 11.91 3.75 -10.91
C ASN A 60 11.38 3.62 -9.48
N GLN A 61 10.70 4.65 -8.98
CA GLN A 61 10.30 4.70 -7.57
C GLN A 61 9.34 3.57 -7.16
N ALA A 62 8.46 3.11 -8.07
CA ALA A 62 7.56 1.99 -7.77
C ALA A 62 8.32 0.66 -7.60
N LYS A 63 9.36 0.43 -8.42
CA LYS A 63 10.28 -0.70 -8.27
C LYS A 63 10.98 -0.65 -6.92
N THR A 64 11.56 0.50 -6.57
CA THR A 64 12.24 0.68 -5.28
C THR A 64 11.31 0.41 -4.08
N ILE A 65 10.06 0.90 -4.14
CA ILE A 65 9.06 0.63 -3.11
C ILE A 65 8.75 -0.87 -3.05
N ALA A 66 8.43 -1.50 -4.19
CA ALA A 66 8.08 -2.92 -4.25
C ALA A 66 9.23 -3.80 -3.73
N GLU A 67 10.47 -3.55 -4.13
CA GLU A 67 11.65 -4.27 -3.63
C GLU A 67 11.84 -4.05 -2.13
N SER A 68 11.73 -2.81 -1.64
CA SER A 68 11.89 -2.51 -0.21
C SER A 68 10.83 -3.18 0.67
N LEU A 69 9.57 -3.24 0.20
CA LEU A 69 8.49 -3.95 0.87
C LEU A 69 8.70 -5.47 0.77
N SER A 70 9.14 -5.95 -0.39
CA SER A 70 9.39 -7.39 -0.61
C SER A 70 10.40 -7.92 0.36
N ILE A 71 11.52 -7.20 0.43
CA ILE A 71 12.60 -7.58 1.31
C ILE A 71 12.11 -7.51 2.73
N PHE A 72 11.47 -6.42 3.16
CA PHE A 72 10.99 -6.25 4.53
C PHE A 72 10.02 -7.34 5.00
N PHE A 73 8.97 -7.60 4.22
CA PHE A 73 7.93 -8.54 4.60
C PHE A 73 8.32 -10.00 4.31
N GLY A 74 9.43 -10.26 3.62
CA GLY A 74 9.80 -11.61 3.20
C GLY A 74 8.77 -12.26 2.27
N THR A 75 8.06 -11.44 1.49
CA THR A 75 7.11 -11.90 0.48
C THR A 75 7.27 -11.03 -0.73
N THR A 76 7.17 -11.59 -1.94
CA THR A 76 7.35 -10.78 -3.15
C THR A 76 6.19 -9.82 -3.35
N PHE A 77 6.49 -8.53 -3.42
CA PHE A 77 5.63 -7.51 -3.98
C PHE A 77 6.00 -7.32 -5.45
N THR A 78 5.04 -7.51 -6.34
CA THR A 78 5.19 -7.19 -7.76
C THR A 78 4.71 -5.76 -8.01
N PHE A 79 5.17 -5.16 -9.10
CA PHE A 79 4.70 -3.86 -9.55
C PHE A 79 4.39 -3.85 -11.04
N TYR A 80 3.40 -3.06 -11.42
CA TYR A 80 3.05 -2.77 -12.81
C TYR A 80 2.98 -1.27 -13.02
N ASN A 81 3.71 -0.75 -14.01
CA ASN A 81 3.74 0.67 -14.33
C ASN A 81 3.11 0.94 -15.70
N ALA A 82 2.36 2.03 -15.80
CA ALA A 82 1.85 2.57 -17.05
C ALA A 82 2.43 3.97 -17.27
N TYR A 83 3.33 4.09 -18.26
CA TYR A 83 3.95 5.37 -18.65
C TYR A 83 2.89 6.34 -19.11
N THR A 84 2.89 7.56 -18.57
CA THR A 84 1.94 8.61 -18.95
C THR A 84 2.60 9.63 -19.88
N HIS A 85 3.61 10.36 -19.39
CA HIS A 85 4.24 11.46 -20.12
C HIS A 85 5.62 11.77 -19.55
N LEU A 86 6.35 12.66 -20.22
CA LEU A 86 7.55 13.28 -19.63
C LEU A 86 7.14 14.36 -18.64
N SER A 87 7.87 14.48 -17.54
CA SER A 87 7.75 15.60 -16.60
C SER A 87 7.87 16.94 -17.33
N TRP A 88 7.32 18.01 -16.77
CA TRP A 88 7.30 19.36 -17.37
C TRP A 88 8.67 19.91 -17.83
N ASN A 89 9.78 19.47 -17.23
CA ASN A 89 11.15 19.86 -17.61
C ASN A 89 11.87 18.82 -18.50
N ASN A 90 11.14 17.80 -18.97
CA ASN A 90 11.64 16.68 -19.78
C ASN A 90 12.80 15.89 -19.15
N GLN A 91 12.97 15.90 -17.83
CA GLN A 91 14.05 15.16 -17.15
C GLN A 91 13.63 13.76 -16.70
N TYR A 92 12.33 13.54 -16.48
CA TYR A 92 11.81 12.30 -15.92
C TYR A 92 10.65 11.76 -16.75
N ARG A 93 10.51 10.43 -16.78
CA ARG A 93 9.30 9.75 -17.21
C ARG A 93 8.36 9.63 -16.03
N GLU A 94 7.10 10.00 -16.24
CA GLU A 94 6.05 9.85 -15.23
C GLU A 94 5.19 8.62 -15.49
N TYR A 95 4.78 7.95 -14.41
CA TYR A 95 3.95 6.76 -14.43
C TYR A 95 2.87 6.82 -13.36
N ILE A 96 1.79 6.06 -13.62
CA ILE A 96 0.95 5.50 -12.56
C ILE A 96 1.28 4.02 -12.42
N GLY A 97 1.03 3.44 -11.25
CA GLY A 97 1.38 2.04 -11.02
C GLY A 97 0.50 1.33 -10.01
N ILE A 98 0.63 0.02 -9.98
CA ILE A 98 -0.01 -0.88 -9.02
C ILE A 98 1.09 -1.73 -8.40
N ILE A 99 1.16 -1.78 -7.07
CA ILE A 99 2.08 -2.63 -6.31
C ILE A 99 1.25 -3.59 -5.47
N THR A 100 1.56 -4.89 -5.49
CA THR A 100 0.78 -5.90 -4.75
C THR A 100 1.64 -7.08 -4.31
N LYS A 101 1.35 -7.64 -3.13
CA LYS A 101 1.95 -8.92 -2.69
C LYS A 101 1.16 -10.15 -3.12
N HIS A 102 0.02 -9.95 -3.77
CA HIS A 102 -0.84 -11.02 -4.24
C HIS A 102 -0.60 -11.37 -5.71
N PRO A 103 -0.78 -12.63 -6.12
CA PRO A 103 -0.58 -13.04 -7.50
C PRO A 103 -1.44 -12.24 -8.49
N VAL A 104 -0.81 -11.66 -9.50
CA VAL A 104 -1.46 -10.97 -10.61
C VAL A 104 -1.73 -11.98 -11.72
N VAL A 105 -3.01 -12.16 -12.07
CA VAL A 105 -3.46 -13.09 -13.12
C VAL A 105 -3.39 -12.43 -14.49
N GLN A 106 -3.80 -11.17 -14.58
CA GLN A 106 -3.74 -10.37 -15.80
C GLN A 106 -3.50 -8.91 -15.45
N GLN A 107 -2.85 -8.17 -16.34
CA GLN A 107 -2.62 -6.75 -16.21
C GLN A 107 -2.75 -6.03 -17.55
N GLY A 108 -2.95 -4.72 -17.50
CA GLY A 108 -3.03 -3.88 -18.68
C GLY A 108 -3.30 -2.42 -18.33
N PHE A 109 -3.45 -1.59 -19.35
CA PHE A 109 -3.92 -0.22 -19.20
C PHE A 109 -4.83 0.18 -20.36
N THR A 110 -5.57 1.28 -20.16
CA THR A 110 -6.15 2.05 -21.27
C THR A 110 -5.64 3.49 -21.23
N GLN A 111 -5.53 4.11 -22.39
CA GLN A 111 -5.25 5.54 -22.50
C GLN A 111 -6.56 6.31 -22.45
N LEU A 112 -6.54 7.43 -21.72
CA LEU A 112 -7.67 8.34 -21.62
C LEU A 112 -7.48 9.53 -22.56
N VAL A 113 -8.58 10.26 -22.80
CA VAL A 113 -8.55 11.53 -23.50
C VAL A 113 -7.56 12.47 -22.82
N GLN A 114 -6.72 13.08 -23.65
CA GLN A 114 -5.67 13.98 -23.18
C GLN A 114 -6.29 15.30 -22.73
N GLY A 115 -5.93 15.71 -21.51
CA GLY A 115 -6.11 17.08 -21.03
C GLY A 115 -4.82 17.86 -21.18
N THR A 116 -4.30 18.36 -20.07
CA THR A 116 -2.98 19.00 -20.00
C THR A 116 -1.87 18.00 -20.37
N PHE A 117 -1.97 16.78 -19.85
CA PHE A 117 -1.03 15.70 -20.11
C PHE A 117 -1.78 14.40 -20.48
N PRO A 118 -1.14 13.47 -21.21
CA PRO A 118 -1.68 12.12 -21.40
C PRO A 118 -1.97 11.43 -20.06
N ARG A 119 -3.19 10.92 -19.89
CA ARG A 119 -3.62 10.17 -18.69
C ARG A 119 -4.00 8.74 -19.05
N LYS A 120 -3.95 7.85 -18.06
CA LYS A 120 -4.22 6.41 -18.24
C LYS A 120 -4.98 5.85 -17.04
N VAL A 121 -5.62 4.70 -17.24
CA VAL A 121 -6.04 3.80 -16.16
C VAL A 121 -5.22 2.53 -16.25
N ALA A 122 -4.47 2.21 -15.22
CA ALA A 122 -3.79 0.93 -15.05
C ALA A 122 -4.75 -0.08 -14.41
N TRP A 123 -4.60 -1.36 -14.74
CA TRP A 123 -5.47 -2.44 -14.27
C TRP A 123 -4.66 -3.69 -13.96
N ASN A 124 -4.97 -4.32 -12.83
CA ASN A 124 -4.56 -5.67 -12.48
C ASN A 124 -5.80 -6.48 -12.10
N TYR A 125 -5.83 -7.74 -12.52
CA TYR A 125 -6.75 -8.76 -12.03
C TYR A 125 -5.99 -9.64 -11.05
N ILE A 126 -6.34 -9.56 -9.77
CA ILE A 126 -5.50 -10.01 -8.66
C ILE A 126 -6.20 -11.12 -7.91
N ASN A 127 -5.49 -12.22 -7.62
CA ASN A 127 -5.98 -13.30 -6.79
C ASN A 127 -5.70 -13.02 -5.32
N THR A 128 -6.70 -12.57 -4.57
CA THR A 128 -6.56 -12.21 -3.14
C THR A 128 -7.13 -13.30 -2.24
N PRO A 129 -6.82 -13.28 -0.92
CA PRO A 129 -7.47 -14.18 0.03
C PRO A 129 -9.00 -14.09 0.01
N LEU A 130 -9.56 -12.89 -0.25
CA LEU A 130 -11.00 -12.64 -0.31
C LEU A 130 -11.64 -13.06 -1.65
N GLY A 131 -10.86 -13.60 -2.59
CA GLY A 131 -11.26 -13.91 -3.95
C GLY A 131 -10.59 -13.03 -4.99
N LYS A 132 -10.87 -13.29 -6.27
CA LYS A 132 -10.30 -12.50 -7.37
C LYS A 132 -10.97 -11.13 -7.46
N ILE A 133 -10.17 -10.08 -7.59
CA ILE A 133 -10.66 -8.70 -7.72
C ILE A 133 -10.13 -8.05 -9.00
N HIS A 134 -10.88 -7.09 -9.52
CA HIS A 134 -10.28 -6.07 -10.39
C HIS A 134 -9.75 -4.92 -9.55
N PHE A 135 -8.51 -4.54 -9.80
CA PHE A 135 -7.88 -3.38 -9.20
C PHE A 135 -7.47 -2.39 -10.29
N PHE A 136 -8.02 -1.19 -10.24
CA PHE A 136 -7.74 -0.10 -11.16
C PHE A 136 -7.07 1.05 -10.43
N ASN A 137 -6.12 1.71 -11.10
CA ASN A 137 -5.46 2.91 -10.61
C ASN A 137 -5.39 3.97 -11.70
N THR A 138 -5.54 5.25 -11.34
CA THR A 138 -5.54 6.37 -12.29
C THR A 138 -4.92 7.65 -11.70
N HIS A 139 -4.67 8.62 -12.59
CA HIS A 139 -4.41 10.02 -12.25
C HIS A 139 -5.09 10.88 -13.33
N PHE A 140 -6.12 11.65 -12.96
CA PHE A 140 -6.90 12.48 -13.90
C PHE A 140 -6.28 13.85 -14.17
N ASP A 141 -6.80 14.54 -15.20
CA ASP A 141 -6.40 15.91 -15.52
C ASP A 141 -6.71 16.90 -14.40
N TYR A 142 -5.84 17.88 -14.17
CA TYR A 142 -6.03 18.83 -13.07
C TYR A 142 -6.76 20.11 -13.47
N GLN A 143 -6.80 20.47 -14.76
CA GLN A 143 -7.30 21.78 -15.19
C GLN A 143 -8.79 21.78 -15.52
N SER A 144 -9.27 20.79 -16.25
CA SER A 144 -10.60 20.84 -16.87
C SER A 144 -11.55 19.77 -16.34
N THR A 145 -12.60 20.19 -15.63
CA THR A 145 -13.67 19.30 -15.17
C THR A 145 -14.39 18.60 -16.32
N SER A 146 -14.54 19.25 -17.49
CA SER A 146 -15.16 18.60 -18.66
C SER A 146 -14.28 17.50 -19.24
N VAL A 147 -12.96 17.69 -19.25
CA VAL A 147 -11.99 16.63 -19.60
C VAL A 147 -12.06 15.50 -18.58
N ARG A 148 -12.05 15.82 -17.28
CA ARG A 148 -12.19 14.80 -16.22
C ARG A 148 -13.49 13.99 -16.33
N LEU A 149 -14.60 14.60 -16.74
CA LEU A 149 -15.85 13.87 -16.98
C LEU A 149 -15.72 12.87 -18.15
N GLN A 150 -15.03 13.25 -19.23
CA GLN A 150 -14.73 12.33 -20.33
C GLN A 150 -13.78 11.21 -19.89
N GLN A 151 -12.78 11.54 -19.06
CA GLN A 151 -11.86 10.57 -18.46
C GLN A 151 -12.59 9.59 -17.53
N ALA A 152 -13.52 10.06 -16.69
CA ALA A 152 -14.38 9.22 -15.86
C ALA A 152 -15.24 8.27 -16.72
N THR A 153 -15.86 8.79 -17.79
CA THR A 153 -16.63 7.99 -18.76
C THR A 153 -15.79 6.88 -19.39
N GLN A 154 -14.60 7.21 -19.89
CA GLN A 154 -13.70 6.24 -20.52
C GLN A 154 -13.16 5.21 -19.52
N ALA A 155 -12.89 5.63 -18.28
CA ALA A 155 -12.50 4.73 -17.21
C ALA A 155 -13.63 3.72 -16.90
N MET A 156 -14.89 4.18 -16.76
CA MET A 156 -16.02 3.29 -16.49
C MET A 156 -16.27 2.29 -17.64
N ASN A 157 -16.08 2.71 -18.89
CA ASN A 157 -16.18 1.80 -20.05
C ASN A 157 -15.12 0.70 -19.99
N PHE A 158 -13.88 1.07 -19.67
CA PHE A 158 -12.79 0.10 -19.52
C PHE A 158 -13.03 -0.86 -18.36
N ILE A 159 -13.50 -0.36 -17.22
CA ILE A 159 -13.86 -1.20 -16.06
C ILE A 159 -14.95 -2.20 -16.43
N THR A 160 -16.06 -1.73 -17.01
CA THR A 160 -17.19 -2.57 -17.43
C THR A 160 -16.77 -3.66 -18.41
N GLN A 161 -15.87 -3.31 -19.35
CA GLN A 161 -15.31 -4.28 -20.28
C GLN A 161 -14.57 -5.41 -19.54
N LYS A 162 -13.74 -5.09 -18.54
CA LYS A 162 -12.98 -6.12 -17.81
C LYS A 162 -13.85 -6.99 -16.94
N GLU A 163 -14.84 -6.41 -16.28
CA GLU A 163 -15.78 -7.15 -15.44
C GLU A 163 -16.68 -8.10 -16.25
N THR A 164 -17.00 -7.74 -17.48
CA THR A 164 -17.77 -8.61 -18.39
C THR A 164 -16.95 -9.84 -18.82
N LEU A 165 -15.63 -9.68 -18.92
CA LEU A 165 -14.73 -10.74 -19.38
C LEU A 165 -14.26 -11.66 -18.25
N LEU A 166 -14.13 -11.15 -17.03
CA LEU A 166 -13.55 -11.87 -15.91
C LEU A 166 -14.40 -11.64 -14.66
N GLN A 167 -14.88 -12.73 -14.06
CA GLN A 167 -15.65 -12.65 -12.83
C GLN A 167 -14.77 -12.24 -11.65
N SER A 168 -15.32 -11.45 -10.74
CA SER A 168 -14.62 -11.01 -9.53
C SER A 168 -15.59 -10.89 -8.37
N VAL A 169 -15.06 -10.90 -7.15
CA VAL A 169 -15.84 -10.63 -5.92
C VAL A 169 -16.00 -9.12 -5.66
N ALA A 170 -15.12 -8.31 -6.26
CA ALA A 170 -15.14 -6.87 -6.14
C ALA A 170 -14.31 -6.20 -7.24
N THR A 171 -14.64 -4.94 -7.49
CA THR A 171 -13.86 -4.01 -8.30
C THR A 171 -13.48 -2.82 -7.46
N LEU A 172 -12.18 -2.52 -7.41
CA LEU A 172 -11.61 -1.37 -6.73
C LEU A 172 -11.07 -0.40 -7.77
N PHE A 173 -11.41 0.88 -7.65
CA PHE A 173 -10.91 1.94 -8.50
C PHE A 173 -10.29 3.05 -7.65
N THR A 174 -8.98 3.19 -7.77
CA THR A 174 -8.16 4.05 -6.92
C THR A 174 -7.49 5.15 -7.74
N GLY A 175 -7.07 6.22 -7.10
CA GLY A 175 -6.26 7.23 -7.76
C GLY A 175 -6.41 8.63 -7.19
N ASP A 176 -5.66 9.53 -7.84
CA ASP A 176 -5.83 10.97 -7.76
C ASP A 176 -6.77 11.41 -8.88
N PHE A 177 -7.96 11.87 -8.51
CA PHE A 177 -9.00 12.26 -9.45
C PHE A 177 -8.98 13.75 -9.78
N ASN A 178 -8.17 14.55 -9.08
CA ASN A 178 -8.15 16.01 -9.22
C ASN A 178 -9.55 16.66 -9.16
N ASP A 179 -10.48 16.05 -8.43
CA ASP A 179 -11.86 16.51 -8.25
C ASP A 179 -12.38 16.18 -6.87
N THR A 180 -13.32 16.98 -6.39
CA THR A 180 -13.90 16.84 -5.05
C THR A 180 -15.26 16.13 -5.08
N PRO A 181 -15.73 15.59 -3.93
CA PRO A 181 -17.07 15.03 -3.83
C PRO A 181 -18.14 16.01 -4.33
N GLY A 182 -19.16 15.49 -5.03
CA GLY A 182 -20.27 16.28 -5.58
C GLY A 182 -20.03 16.88 -6.98
N THR A 183 -18.80 16.82 -7.51
CA THR A 183 -18.51 17.23 -8.89
C THR A 183 -19.05 16.22 -9.91
N SER A 184 -19.24 16.64 -11.17
CA SER A 184 -19.79 15.77 -12.21
C SER A 184 -18.95 14.52 -12.48
N PRO A 185 -17.60 14.53 -12.48
CA PRO A 185 -16.82 13.32 -12.73
C PRO A 185 -16.91 12.33 -11.57
N ILE A 186 -16.91 12.80 -10.32
CA ILE A 186 -17.07 11.94 -9.14
C ILE A 186 -18.48 11.37 -9.06
N ASN A 187 -19.52 12.18 -9.29
CA ASN A 187 -20.89 11.70 -9.33
C ASN A 187 -21.12 10.68 -10.45
N TYR A 188 -20.43 10.82 -11.59
CA TYR A 188 -20.50 9.84 -12.67
C TYR A 188 -20.01 8.46 -12.23
N ILE A 189 -18.89 8.40 -11.50
CA ILE A 189 -18.34 7.15 -10.94
C ILE A 189 -19.30 6.55 -9.90
N LEU A 190 -19.83 7.37 -8.99
CA LEU A 190 -20.77 6.92 -7.97
C LEU A 190 -22.08 6.38 -8.58
N ASN A 191 -22.61 7.07 -9.60
CA ASN A 191 -23.81 6.64 -10.33
C ASN A 191 -23.60 5.35 -11.14
N ALA A 192 -22.35 4.98 -11.44
CA ALA A 192 -22.01 3.67 -12.00
C ALA A 192 -22.04 2.53 -10.95
N GLY A 193 -22.51 2.81 -9.73
CA GLY A 193 -22.68 1.82 -8.66
C GLY A 193 -21.44 1.63 -7.79
N PHE A 194 -20.47 2.54 -7.86
CA PHE A 194 -19.34 2.58 -6.93
C PHE A 194 -19.69 3.35 -5.66
N TRP A 195 -19.07 2.93 -4.56
CA TRP A 195 -19.09 3.63 -3.29
C TRP A 195 -17.72 4.24 -3.01
N ASP A 196 -17.71 5.46 -2.47
CA ASP A 196 -16.52 6.06 -1.87
C ASP A 196 -16.24 5.41 -0.51
N SER A 197 -15.17 4.63 -0.41
CA SER A 197 -14.89 3.85 0.79
C SER A 197 -14.65 4.70 2.04
N PHE A 198 -14.02 5.88 1.89
CA PHE A 198 -13.77 6.74 3.04
C PHE A 198 -15.06 7.35 3.56
N ALA A 199 -15.90 7.90 2.67
CA ALA A 199 -17.19 8.47 3.05
C ALA A 199 -18.13 7.41 3.62
N LYS A 200 -18.10 6.18 3.07
CA LYS A 200 -18.87 5.04 3.56
C LYS A 200 -18.50 4.66 5.00
N ALA A 201 -17.21 4.62 5.32
CA ALA A 201 -16.72 4.28 6.65
C ALA A 201 -16.79 5.46 7.65
N ASN A 202 -16.79 6.70 7.16
CA ASN A 202 -16.71 7.91 7.98
C ASN A 202 -17.71 8.98 7.52
N PRO A 203 -19.03 8.77 7.69
CA PRO A 203 -20.05 9.68 7.13
C PRO A 203 -20.00 11.12 7.65
N SER A 204 -19.34 11.35 8.80
CA SER A 204 -19.18 12.67 9.42
C SER A 204 -17.82 13.33 9.17
N ARG A 205 -16.93 12.72 8.39
CA ARG A 205 -15.56 13.24 8.18
C ARG A 205 -15.32 13.55 6.70
N SER A 206 -14.64 14.67 6.43
CA SER A 206 -14.38 15.12 5.06
C SER A 206 -13.35 14.28 4.31
N GLY A 207 -12.39 13.69 5.02
CA GLY A 207 -11.33 12.86 4.40
C GLY A 207 -10.40 13.62 3.48
N TYR A 208 -10.08 14.88 3.83
CA TYR A 208 -9.18 15.70 3.03
C TYR A 208 -7.80 15.09 2.89
N THR A 209 -7.25 15.16 1.68
CA THR A 209 -5.97 14.59 1.30
C THR A 209 -4.97 15.65 0.84
N VAL A 210 -5.41 16.85 0.48
CA VAL A 210 -4.54 17.92 -0.06
C VAL A 210 -4.91 19.30 0.51
N PRO A 211 -3.93 20.19 0.74
CA PRO A 211 -2.49 19.91 0.81
C PRO A 211 -2.13 19.16 2.11
N SER A 212 -1.08 18.34 2.10
CA SER A 212 -0.72 17.46 3.22
C SER A 212 -0.46 18.17 4.55
N ASN A 213 0.05 19.40 4.51
CA ASN A 213 0.35 20.21 5.69
C ASN A 213 -0.87 20.95 6.27
N ALA A 214 -1.92 21.18 5.49
CA ALA A 214 -3.15 21.83 5.92
C ALA A 214 -4.33 21.37 5.04
N PRO A 215 -4.80 20.13 5.18
CA PRO A 215 -5.72 19.53 4.21
C PRO A 215 -7.08 20.24 4.19
N THR A 216 -7.53 20.64 2.99
CA THR A 216 -8.81 21.32 2.76
C THR A 216 -9.66 20.64 1.69
N SER A 217 -9.05 19.76 0.89
CA SER A 217 -9.68 19.13 -0.27
C SER A 217 -9.46 17.63 -0.25
N LYS A 218 -10.50 16.88 -0.62
CA LYS A 218 -10.42 15.43 -0.85
C LYS A 218 -10.43 15.20 -2.35
N ILE A 219 -9.31 14.74 -2.90
CA ILE A 219 -9.19 14.44 -4.34
C ILE A 219 -8.65 13.04 -4.63
N ASP A 220 -8.14 12.34 -3.61
CA ASP A 220 -7.69 10.96 -3.71
C ASP A 220 -8.77 10.02 -3.17
N PHE A 221 -9.10 8.99 -3.94
CA PHE A 221 -10.21 8.10 -3.63
C PHE A 221 -9.84 6.62 -3.76
N ILE A 222 -10.46 5.82 -2.90
CA ILE A 222 -10.64 4.38 -3.12
C ILE A 222 -12.14 4.17 -3.31
N PHE A 223 -12.55 4.05 -4.57
CA PHE A 223 -13.90 3.63 -4.93
C PHE A 223 -13.97 2.09 -4.93
N TYR A 224 -15.10 1.54 -4.49
CA TYR A 224 -15.33 0.11 -4.54
C TYR A 224 -16.74 -0.24 -5.00
N ARG A 225 -16.86 -1.35 -5.71
CA ARG A 225 -18.13 -2.02 -6.00
C ARG A 225 -17.97 -3.49 -5.65
N SER A 226 -18.89 -4.00 -4.85
CA SER A 226 -18.85 -5.36 -4.31
C SER A 226 -19.93 -6.22 -4.98
N THR A 227 -19.54 -7.39 -5.47
CA THR A 227 -20.43 -8.43 -6.00
C THR A 227 -20.45 -9.66 -5.11
N GLY A 228 -19.45 -9.83 -4.25
CA GLY A 228 -19.24 -11.00 -3.38
C GLY A 228 -19.32 -10.74 -1.89
N GLY A 229 -19.95 -9.64 -1.43
CA GLY A 229 -20.12 -9.37 0.00
C GLY A 229 -18.92 -8.73 0.70
N LEU A 230 -18.03 -8.10 -0.06
CA LEU A 230 -16.95 -7.26 0.47
C LEU A 230 -17.53 -6.09 1.29
N THR A 231 -17.08 -5.96 2.53
CA THR A 231 -17.38 -4.86 3.46
C THR A 231 -16.13 -4.07 3.82
N ILE A 232 -16.32 -2.89 4.40
CA ILE A 232 -15.24 -2.04 4.88
C ILE A 232 -15.17 -2.16 6.40
N ASP A 233 -14.02 -2.57 6.91
CA ASP A 233 -13.74 -2.57 8.35
C ASP A 233 -13.34 -1.17 8.80
N SER A 234 -12.50 -0.49 8.02
CA SER A 234 -12.10 0.89 8.26
C SER A 234 -11.59 1.56 7.00
N SER A 235 -11.66 2.89 6.96
CA SER A 235 -10.98 3.72 5.96
C SER A 235 -10.39 4.94 6.63
N THR A 236 -9.13 5.25 6.34
CA THR A 236 -8.33 6.24 7.06
C THR A 236 -7.48 7.06 6.12
N VAL A 237 -7.30 8.35 6.43
CA VAL A 237 -6.28 9.18 5.82
C VAL A 237 -4.94 8.84 6.48
N ILE A 238 -3.93 8.57 5.66
CA ILE A 238 -2.59 8.12 6.07
C ILE A 238 -1.51 9.09 5.55
N MET A 239 -0.24 8.85 5.89
CA MET A 239 0.88 9.74 5.53
C MET A 239 0.75 11.16 6.11
N ASN A 240 0.00 11.31 7.20
CA ASN A 240 -0.39 12.59 7.81
C ASN A 240 0.57 13.09 8.89
N GLN A 241 1.78 12.53 8.95
CA GLN A 241 2.84 12.97 9.86
C GLN A 241 4.02 13.50 9.05
N PRO A 242 4.59 14.66 9.41
CA PRO A 242 5.81 15.14 8.80
C PRO A 242 6.98 14.24 9.19
N TYR A 243 7.93 14.03 8.27
CA TYR A 243 9.14 13.26 8.53
C TYR A 243 10.30 14.13 9.05
N SER A 244 10.25 15.46 8.83
CA SER A 244 11.23 16.41 9.36
C SER A 244 10.69 17.84 9.31
N ALA A 245 10.73 18.57 10.44
CA ALA A 245 10.43 20.01 10.53
C ALA A 245 9.26 20.50 9.65
N GLY A 246 8.10 19.82 9.72
CA GLY A 246 6.91 20.18 8.94
C GLY A 246 6.91 19.73 7.46
N SER A 247 7.96 19.05 7.00
CA SER A 247 8.04 18.43 5.67
C SER A 247 7.32 17.09 5.64
N PHE A 248 6.39 16.93 4.71
CA PHE A 248 5.60 15.72 4.54
C PHE A 248 6.16 14.83 3.42
N PRO A 249 5.92 13.51 3.46
CA PRO A 249 6.43 12.59 2.43
C PRO A 249 5.94 12.92 1.01
N SER A 250 4.74 13.53 0.89
CA SER A 250 4.16 14.08 -0.33
C SER A 250 3.37 15.34 -0.01
N ASP A 251 3.02 16.14 -1.03
CA ASP A 251 2.01 17.21 -0.91
C ASP A 251 0.58 16.65 -0.86
N HIS A 252 0.41 15.36 -1.13
CA HIS A 252 -0.79 14.58 -0.83
C HIS A 252 -0.64 13.77 0.47
N LEU A 253 -1.76 13.53 1.13
CA LEU A 253 -1.96 12.43 2.07
C LEU A 253 -2.48 11.21 1.30
N GLY A 254 -2.30 10.02 1.87
CA GLY A 254 -2.87 8.81 1.27
C GLY A 254 -4.22 8.45 1.87
N VAL A 255 -4.94 7.53 1.23
CA VAL A 255 -6.10 6.86 1.82
C VAL A 255 -5.80 5.37 1.91
N MET A 256 -6.09 4.76 3.06
CA MET A 256 -6.05 3.32 3.26
C MET A 256 -7.43 2.81 3.67
N THR A 257 -7.92 1.81 2.97
CA THR A 257 -9.15 1.09 3.31
C THR A 257 -8.85 -0.37 3.58
N ILE A 258 -9.38 -0.90 4.68
CA ILE A 258 -9.33 -2.31 5.06
C ILE A 258 -10.66 -2.95 4.70
N PHE A 259 -10.61 -3.94 3.82
CA PHE A 259 -11.76 -4.70 3.37
C PHE A 259 -11.77 -6.11 3.96
N SER A 260 -12.97 -6.61 4.23
CA SER A 260 -13.22 -8.00 4.66
C SER A 260 -14.42 -8.56 3.91
N LEU A 261 -14.68 -9.86 4.04
CA LEU A 261 -15.96 -10.44 3.61
C LEU A 261 -16.90 -10.50 4.82
N THR A 262 -18.17 -10.17 4.63
CA THR A 262 -19.19 -10.57 5.61
C THR A 262 -19.20 -12.08 5.72
N PRO A 263 -19.06 -12.65 6.93
CA PRO A 263 -19.42 -14.04 7.15
C PRO A 263 -20.88 -14.20 6.72
N SER A 264 -21.17 -15.13 5.82
CA SER A 264 -22.53 -15.67 5.71
C SER A 264 -22.96 -16.07 7.13
N ALA A 265 -24.16 -15.69 7.56
CA ALA A 265 -24.65 -15.92 8.92
C ALA A 265 -24.55 -17.41 9.33
N VAL A 266 -23.39 -17.81 9.86
CA VAL A 266 -23.10 -19.08 10.49
C VAL A 266 -22.02 -18.85 11.54
N ASP A 267 -22.50 -18.85 12.79
CA ASP A 267 -21.85 -19.14 14.07
C ASP A 267 -20.68 -18.25 14.58
N GLU A 268 -21.03 -17.37 15.52
CA GLU A 268 -20.12 -16.58 16.36
C GLU A 268 -19.45 -17.45 17.44
N ARG A 269 -18.62 -18.44 17.10
CA ARG A 269 -17.71 -19.06 18.09
C ARG A 269 -16.46 -19.62 17.42
N GLU A 270 -15.34 -18.92 17.57
CA GLU A 270 -14.10 -19.49 18.11
C GLU A 270 -12.97 -18.47 18.09
N ASN A 271 -12.43 -18.20 19.28
CA ASN A 271 -11.19 -17.46 19.48
C ASN A 271 -10.04 -18.40 19.02
N VAL A 272 -9.57 -18.23 17.78
CA VAL A 272 -8.48 -19.07 17.24
C VAL A 272 -7.17 -18.71 17.93
N GLU A 273 -6.59 -19.69 18.62
CA GLU A 273 -5.26 -19.61 19.20
C GLU A 273 -4.22 -19.50 18.07
N LYS A 274 -3.43 -18.41 18.04
CA LYS A 274 -2.41 -18.22 17.00
C LYS A 274 -1.23 -19.18 17.24
N ASP A 275 -0.89 -20.02 16.26
CA ASP A 275 0.27 -20.95 16.35
C ASP A 275 1.62 -20.24 16.56
N PHE A 276 1.66 -18.95 16.24
CA PHE A 276 2.84 -18.10 16.32
C PHE A 276 2.45 -16.72 16.85
N THR A 277 3.25 -16.16 17.76
CA THR A 277 3.11 -14.78 18.22
C THR A 277 4.46 -14.11 18.30
N LEU A 278 4.65 -13.00 17.58
CA LEU A 278 5.81 -12.12 17.75
C LEU A 278 5.48 -11.00 18.72
N PHE A 279 6.35 -10.77 19.70
CA PHE A 279 6.22 -9.66 20.65
C PHE A 279 7.09 -8.49 20.20
N GLN A 280 6.73 -7.28 20.65
CA GLN A 280 7.60 -6.12 20.46
C GLN A 280 8.89 -6.32 21.26
N ASN A 281 10.02 -5.91 20.69
CA ASN A 281 11.31 -5.97 21.35
C ASN A 281 11.30 -5.07 22.60
N TYR A 282 12.04 -5.47 23.64
CA TYR A 282 12.20 -4.66 24.84
C TYR A 282 13.67 -4.63 25.29
N PRO A 283 14.21 -3.44 25.62
CA PRO A 283 13.59 -2.10 25.49
C PRO A 283 13.37 -1.66 24.02
N ASN A 284 12.48 -0.69 23.76
CA ASN A 284 12.35 0.00 22.48
C ASN A 284 11.82 1.44 22.70
N PRO A 285 12.62 2.51 22.48
CA PRO A 285 13.98 2.51 21.93
C PRO A 285 14.98 1.75 22.81
N PHE A 286 16.08 1.27 22.22
CA PHE A 286 17.12 0.49 22.92
C PHE A 286 18.52 1.07 22.74
N ASN A 287 19.43 0.74 23.67
CA ASN A 287 20.85 1.09 23.62
C ASN A 287 21.73 0.13 24.47
N PRO A 288 22.75 -0.54 23.90
CA PRO A 288 22.81 -1.03 22.54
C PRO A 288 22.11 -2.38 22.38
N VAL A 289 21.57 -2.97 23.46
CA VAL A 289 20.99 -4.32 23.46
C VAL A 289 19.47 -4.28 23.64
N THR A 290 18.77 -5.12 22.89
CA THR A 290 17.34 -5.41 23.08
C THR A 290 17.07 -6.91 23.02
N VAL A 291 15.99 -7.35 23.66
CA VAL A 291 15.48 -8.72 23.56
C VAL A 291 14.32 -8.77 22.59
N ILE A 292 14.37 -9.69 21.64
CA ILE A 292 13.26 -10.06 20.76
C ILE A 292 12.64 -11.35 21.31
N ARG A 293 11.34 -11.31 21.58
CA ARG A 293 10.58 -12.45 22.10
C ARG A 293 9.55 -12.91 21.08
N TYR A 294 9.40 -14.22 20.92
CA TYR A 294 8.36 -14.85 20.13
C TYR A 294 7.89 -16.15 20.80
N GLN A 295 6.69 -16.62 20.45
CA GLN A 295 6.13 -17.87 20.92
C GLN A 295 5.82 -18.77 19.73
N LEU A 296 6.20 -20.04 19.86
CA LEU A 296 5.90 -21.13 18.94
C LEU A 296 4.94 -22.11 19.62
N ASN A 297 3.81 -22.45 19.00
CA ASN A 297 2.94 -23.52 19.52
C ASN A 297 3.26 -24.88 18.89
N VAL A 298 3.99 -24.90 17.77
CA VAL A 298 4.43 -26.11 17.07
C VAL A 298 5.91 -26.03 16.70
N LYS A 299 6.58 -27.18 16.65
CA LYS A 299 7.97 -27.29 16.22
C LYS A 299 8.10 -26.73 14.80
N SER A 300 9.01 -25.77 14.61
CA SER A 300 9.15 -25.03 13.35
C SER A 300 10.61 -24.76 13.03
N PHE A 301 10.95 -24.68 11.75
CA PHE A 301 12.19 -24.04 11.32
C PHE A 301 12.01 -22.52 11.45
N VAL A 302 12.83 -21.90 12.27
CA VAL A 302 12.75 -20.48 12.63
C VAL A 302 13.96 -19.73 12.12
N THR A 303 13.72 -18.60 11.47
CA THR A 303 14.76 -17.60 11.21
C THR A 303 14.40 -16.29 11.89
N VAL A 304 15.36 -15.71 12.60
CA VAL A 304 15.25 -14.36 13.16
C VAL A 304 16.33 -13.50 12.55
N LYS A 305 15.94 -12.46 11.81
CA LYS A 305 16.86 -11.62 11.04
C LYS A 305 16.57 -10.16 11.28
N VAL A 306 17.61 -9.32 11.23
CA VAL A 306 17.52 -7.86 11.35
C VAL A 306 17.84 -7.22 10.02
N PHE A 307 17.08 -6.19 9.66
CA PHE A 307 17.16 -5.46 8.41
C PHE A 307 17.22 -3.96 8.68
N ASP A 308 17.88 -3.23 7.80
CA ASP A 308 17.81 -1.76 7.80
C ASP A 308 16.56 -1.23 7.06
N VAL A 309 16.46 0.10 6.94
CA VAL A 309 15.33 0.78 6.30
C VAL A 309 15.19 0.50 4.81
N PHE A 310 16.23 0.04 4.12
CA PHE A 310 16.18 -0.38 2.72
C PHE A 310 15.92 -1.88 2.57
N GLY A 311 15.77 -2.60 3.70
CA GLY A 311 15.60 -4.04 3.72
C GLY A 311 16.91 -4.80 3.63
N ARG A 312 18.08 -4.16 3.63
CA ARG A 312 19.33 -4.93 3.63
C ARG A 312 19.43 -5.73 4.93
N GLU A 313 19.72 -7.03 4.82
CA GLU A 313 19.98 -7.87 5.98
C GLU A 313 21.26 -7.39 6.66
N VAL A 314 21.16 -7.07 7.94
CA VAL A 314 22.28 -6.56 8.74
C VAL A 314 22.70 -7.51 9.85
N ALA A 315 21.84 -8.45 10.24
CA ALA A 315 22.17 -9.53 11.17
C ALA A 315 21.24 -10.74 11.03
N ILE A 316 21.75 -11.93 11.35
CA ILE A 316 20.97 -13.16 11.59
C ILE A 316 21.15 -13.50 13.08
N LEU A 317 20.04 -13.59 13.82
CA LEU A 317 20.03 -13.83 15.27
C LEU A 317 19.66 -15.27 15.63
N SER A 318 18.86 -15.94 14.79
CA SER A 318 18.57 -17.37 14.88
C SER A 318 18.31 -17.91 13.47
N ASP A 319 18.71 -19.16 13.22
CA ASP A 319 18.52 -19.88 11.97
C ASP A 319 18.56 -21.39 12.25
N GLY A 320 17.41 -22.01 12.51
CA GLY A 320 17.36 -23.43 12.86
C GLY A 320 16.00 -23.95 13.32
N ASN A 321 15.94 -25.25 13.61
CA ASN A 321 14.73 -25.88 14.14
C ASN A 321 14.57 -25.57 15.63
N GLU A 322 13.39 -25.09 16.02
CA GLU A 322 13.06 -24.76 17.40
C GLU A 322 11.81 -25.52 17.86
N GLU A 323 11.87 -26.07 19.08
CA GLU A 323 10.73 -26.72 19.75
C GLU A 323 9.67 -25.69 20.22
N PRO A 324 8.40 -26.09 20.43
CA PRO A 324 7.37 -25.21 20.98
C PRO A 324 7.79 -24.51 22.28
N GLY A 325 7.23 -23.32 22.52
CA GLY A 325 7.45 -22.52 23.72
C GLY A 325 7.80 -21.06 23.41
N ILE A 326 7.98 -20.29 24.49
CA ILE A 326 8.48 -18.91 24.40
C ILE A 326 9.98 -18.93 24.14
N LYS A 327 10.42 -18.15 23.18
CA LYS A 327 11.80 -18.00 22.73
C LYS A 327 12.23 -16.55 22.84
N THR A 328 13.52 -16.36 23.09
CA THR A 328 14.13 -15.04 23.20
C THR A 328 15.48 -15.03 22.48
N VAL A 329 15.71 -14.01 21.68
CA VAL A 329 17.02 -13.74 21.06
C VAL A 329 17.46 -12.32 21.37
N ASN A 330 18.75 -12.14 21.62
CA ASN A 330 19.33 -10.82 21.88
C ASN A 330 19.82 -10.20 20.58
N PHE A 331 19.59 -8.90 20.43
CA PHE A 331 20.22 -8.10 19.38
C PHE A 331 21.11 -7.04 20.02
N ASP A 332 22.42 -7.10 19.72
CA ASP A 332 23.41 -6.10 20.12
C ASP A 332 23.75 -5.21 18.93
N ALA A 333 23.39 -3.93 19.03
CA ALA A 333 23.54 -2.95 17.97
C ALA A 333 24.83 -2.10 18.08
N THR A 334 25.81 -2.47 18.90
CA THR A 334 27.01 -1.65 19.19
C THR A 334 27.78 -1.18 17.93
N GLY A 335 27.79 -1.98 16.87
CA GLY A 335 28.45 -1.69 15.58
C GLY A 335 27.59 -0.95 14.55
N PHE A 336 26.34 -0.63 14.87
CA PHE A 336 25.39 -0.03 13.93
C PHE A 336 25.21 1.47 14.18
N SER A 337 24.64 2.19 13.20
CA SER A 337 24.28 3.60 13.35
C SER A 337 22.96 3.76 14.09
N SER A 338 22.77 4.82 14.87
CA SER A 338 21.43 5.16 15.40
C SER A 338 20.42 5.26 14.26
N GLY A 339 19.22 4.71 14.47
CA GLY A 339 18.22 4.69 13.42
C GLY A 339 17.15 3.64 13.61
N VAL A 340 16.27 3.57 12.61
CA VAL A 340 15.20 2.57 12.54
C VAL A 340 15.75 1.29 11.93
N TYR A 341 15.49 0.18 12.60
CA TYR A 341 15.74 -1.17 12.10
C TYR A 341 14.47 -1.99 12.18
N PHE A 342 14.50 -3.17 11.57
CA PHE A 342 13.37 -4.08 11.59
C PHE A 342 13.86 -5.49 11.82
N TYR A 343 13.15 -6.24 12.66
CA TYR A 343 13.42 -7.66 12.85
C TYR A 343 12.24 -8.46 12.31
N ARG A 344 12.56 -9.57 11.67
CA ARG A 344 11.60 -10.53 11.14
C ARG A 344 11.82 -11.86 11.80
N VAL A 345 10.71 -12.48 12.19
CA VAL A 345 10.69 -13.86 12.63
C VAL A 345 9.82 -14.65 11.66
N GLN A 346 10.44 -15.61 10.99
CA GLN A 346 9.74 -16.56 10.12
C GLN A 346 9.76 -17.93 10.80
N ALA A 347 8.59 -18.54 10.97
CA ALA A 347 8.41 -19.86 11.57
C ALA A 347 7.49 -20.69 10.64
N GLY A 348 8.08 -21.57 9.83
CA GLY A 348 7.34 -22.30 8.79
C GLY A 348 6.68 -21.36 7.77
N THR A 349 5.34 -21.38 7.69
CA THR A 349 4.53 -20.47 6.84
C THR A 349 4.24 -19.13 7.50
N TYR A 350 4.48 -18.99 8.81
CA TYR A 350 4.29 -17.74 9.53
C TYR A 350 5.48 -16.82 9.33
N ASN A 351 5.20 -15.54 9.12
CA ASN A 351 6.22 -14.53 8.92
C ASN A 351 5.69 -13.19 9.45
N GLU A 352 6.30 -12.68 10.51
CA GLU A 352 5.94 -11.40 11.11
C GLU A 352 7.20 -10.52 11.26
N THR A 353 7.04 -9.23 10.99
CA THR A 353 8.11 -8.23 11.08
C THR A 353 7.69 -7.09 12.02
N LYS A 354 8.62 -6.62 12.86
CA LYS A 354 8.40 -5.50 13.78
C LYS A 354 9.58 -4.52 13.76
N LYS A 355 9.31 -3.29 14.23
CA LYS A 355 10.23 -2.15 14.20
C LYS A 355 11.05 -2.05 15.49
N LEU A 356 12.36 -1.82 15.33
CA LEU A 356 13.33 -1.47 16.37
C LEU A 356 13.73 0.01 16.19
N LEU A 357 13.86 0.76 17.28
CA LEU A 357 14.49 2.08 17.26
C LEU A 357 15.77 2.04 18.10
N PHE A 358 16.92 2.08 17.43
CA PHE A 358 18.22 2.13 18.09
C PHE A 358 18.65 3.58 18.29
N VAL A 359 19.03 3.93 19.52
CA VAL A 359 19.52 5.27 19.87
C VAL A 359 20.83 5.11 20.63
N ARG A 360 21.94 5.51 20.00
CA ARG A 360 23.26 5.53 20.64
C ARG A 360 23.43 6.68 21.61
#